data_AF-A0A2D5EQ44-F1
#
_entry.id   AF-A0A2D5EQ44-F1
#
_cell.length_a   1.000
_cell.length_b   1.000
_cell.length_c   1.000
_cell.angle_alpha   90.00
_cell.angle_beta   90.00
_cell.angle_gamma   90.00
#
_symmetry.space_group_name_H-M   'P 1'
#
loop_
_entity.id
_entity.type
_entity.pdbx_description
1 polymer ?
#
loop_
_entity_poly.entity_id
_entity_poly.type
_entity_poly.pdbx_seq_one_letter_code
_entity_poly.pdbx_strand_id
1 'polypeptide(L)'
;MRWLRVPSPNESVGTWHVAPWVDTLAYAFSWLPFLLPVAFLGDHQRIDYLWGYLIVLAFTDVHRHYGFPYVYMDGQVFGRHPVRFTIFPLVMLVAFAASPFLARGGYYLSPIGAAALGSAVLLLVQILLRDRGDAGRPRFSELGAAALAGGAVGLLVLGGQRAMPHAGWERVDGNWALWAGLVGASVALDLIARRRAKDRGEAGPRFVFPALALATILVPLVAWPADARSLRVRSVLNFAAVFAGAWNIWHVYMQKYGIFRMYNAKSGNEEKVPGWVDRLLIFAWLPFYLFYLGSKYRSDIDRLFSRGREALGPLLDLFAETAEVMMWPTGLLVVASLAIWVRAEHRVNGLKSRPRLVMATGTTLLAASFLLVHPLKAYLAYALSHAVEYMVFVWAFQRRRYRHTLEHRPTIARFLGRPILVYVVSAAALGVAFVYLKYYGRWIWPREAMPQVLGFTTYEWIGYWTVYQSMVHFYFDGFLWKMRLPAIRATVGA
;
A
#
# COMPACT_ATOMS: atom_id res chain seq x y z
N MET A 1 33.55 -0.32 22.58
CA MET A 1 32.36 0.23 21.87
C MET A 1 32.32 -0.02 20.35
N ARG A 2 33.15 -0.91 19.76
CA ARG A 2 33.14 -1.18 18.29
C ARG A 2 31.77 -1.63 17.76
N TRP A 3 30.97 -2.31 18.59
CA TRP A 3 29.63 -2.78 18.24
C TRP A 3 28.57 -1.69 18.02
N LEU A 4 28.77 -0.46 18.50
CA LEU A 4 27.82 0.65 18.39
C LEU A 4 28.14 1.56 17.21
N ARG A 5 29.29 1.34 16.55
CA ARG A 5 29.67 2.07 15.36
C ARG A 5 28.71 1.71 14.23
N VAL A 6 28.14 2.72 13.56
CA VAL A 6 27.51 2.54 12.25
C VAL A 6 28.64 2.41 11.22
N PRO A 7 28.76 1.26 10.52
CA PRO A 7 29.80 1.06 9.51
C PRO A 7 29.73 2.11 8.39
N SER A 8 30.87 2.32 7.73
CA SER A 8 30.88 3.16 6.52
C SER A 8 30.05 2.48 5.42
N PRO A 9 29.53 3.20 4.41
CA PRO A 9 28.74 2.59 3.34
C PRO A 9 29.53 1.57 2.50
N ASN A 10 30.86 1.53 2.63
CA ASN A 10 31.76 0.62 1.92
C ASN A 10 32.02 -0.67 2.69
N GLU A 11 31.72 -0.68 3.98
CA GLU A 11 32.00 -1.80 4.86
C GLU A 11 30.85 -2.82 4.77
N SER A 12 31.16 -4.04 4.32
CA SER A 12 30.19 -5.13 4.34
C SER A 12 30.04 -5.64 5.76
N VAL A 13 28.80 -5.68 6.25
CA VAL A 13 28.52 -5.97 7.65
C VAL A 13 28.00 -7.40 7.79
N GLY A 14 28.87 -8.37 7.51
CA GLY A 14 28.56 -9.80 7.61
C GLY A 14 27.16 -10.17 7.12
N THR A 15 26.40 -10.87 7.98
CA THR A 15 25.02 -11.29 7.71
C THR A 15 23.96 -10.21 7.96
N TRP A 16 24.33 -9.06 8.52
CA TRP A 16 23.45 -7.95 8.88
C TRP A 16 23.31 -6.93 7.73
N HIS A 17 22.23 -6.16 7.69
CA HIS A 17 22.03 -5.12 6.70
C HIS A 17 22.89 -3.89 6.98
N VAL A 18 22.72 -3.26 8.15
CA VAL A 18 23.47 -2.05 8.54
C VAL A 18 24.44 -2.34 9.65
N ALA A 19 23.97 -2.85 10.78
CA ALA A 19 24.78 -3.21 11.94
C ALA A 19 23.92 -4.04 12.89
N PRO A 20 24.51 -4.93 13.71
CA PRO A 20 23.73 -5.77 14.63
C PRO A 20 22.75 -4.97 15.49
N TRP A 21 23.17 -3.85 16.08
CA TRP A 21 22.32 -3.04 16.94
C TRP A 21 21.27 -2.24 16.16
N VAL A 22 21.62 -1.68 14.99
CA VAL A 22 20.68 -0.93 14.14
C VAL A 22 19.58 -1.87 13.68
N ASP A 23 19.95 -3.03 13.16
CA ASP A 23 18.99 -4.00 12.64
C ASP A 23 18.11 -4.57 13.76
N THR A 24 18.68 -4.84 14.94
CA THR A 24 17.92 -5.30 16.11
C THR A 24 16.91 -4.24 16.56
N LEU A 25 17.36 -3.00 16.76
CA LEU A 25 16.50 -1.94 17.27
C LEU A 25 15.53 -1.40 16.22
N ALA A 26 15.93 -1.27 14.96
CA ALA A 26 15.11 -0.67 13.93
C ALA A 26 14.17 -1.68 13.24
N TYR A 27 14.65 -2.89 12.95
CA TYR A 27 13.87 -3.87 12.18
C TYR A 27 13.08 -4.83 13.05
N ALA A 28 13.61 -5.25 14.20
CA ALA A 28 12.95 -6.24 15.05
C ALA A 28 12.18 -5.63 16.22
N PHE A 29 12.71 -4.57 16.84
CA PHE A 29 12.25 -4.08 18.14
C PHE A 29 11.95 -2.58 18.21
N SER A 30 11.76 -1.91 17.07
CA SER A 30 11.52 -0.44 17.01
C SER A 30 10.22 -0.01 17.66
N TRP A 31 9.32 -0.97 17.89
CA TRP A 31 8.06 -0.80 18.56
C TRP A 31 8.15 -0.83 20.09
N LEU A 32 9.19 -1.45 20.68
CA LEU A 32 9.34 -1.58 22.14
C LEU A 32 9.41 -0.23 22.87
N PRO A 33 10.20 0.76 22.42
CA PRO A 33 10.29 2.05 23.10
C PRO A 33 8.95 2.79 23.21
N PHE A 34 8.01 2.50 22.30
CA PHE A 34 6.65 3.03 22.35
C PHE A 34 5.71 2.14 23.16
N LEU A 35 5.70 0.83 22.89
CA LEU A 35 4.71 -0.05 23.47
C LEU A 35 4.91 -0.26 24.96
N LEU A 36 6.17 -0.40 25.42
CA LEU A 36 6.44 -0.66 26.84
C LEU A 36 5.88 0.45 27.74
N PRO A 37 6.15 1.75 27.52
CA PRO A 37 5.53 2.80 28.33
C PRO A 37 4.00 2.83 28.22
N VAL A 38 3.46 2.69 27.01
CA VAL A 38 2.02 2.85 26.75
C VAL A 38 1.20 1.65 27.23
N ALA A 39 1.80 0.47 27.34
CA ALA A 39 1.14 -0.73 27.87
C ALA A 39 0.67 -0.56 29.32
N PHE A 40 1.35 0.28 30.11
CA PHE A 40 1.00 0.54 31.52
C PHE A 40 0.10 1.78 31.71
N LEU A 41 -0.21 2.51 30.64
CA LEU A 41 -1.15 3.63 30.69
C LEU A 41 -2.59 3.13 30.56
N GLY A 42 -3.58 3.97 30.88
CA GLY A 42 -5.01 3.63 30.75
C GLY A 42 -5.40 3.09 29.37
N ASP A 43 -6.44 2.26 29.35
CA ASP A 43 -7.02 1.68 28.12
C ASP A 43 -8.32 2.38 27.69
N HIS A 44 -8.84 3.31 28.49
CA HIS A 44 -10.19 3.82 28.32
C HIS A 44 -10.31 4.85 27.21
N GLN A 45 -9.29 5.69 27.00
CA GLN A 45 -9.35 6.75 26.00
C GLN A 45 -8.01 6.98 25.29
N ARG A 46 -8.07 7.42 24.02
CA ARG A 46 -6.87 7.81 23.26
C ARG A 46 -6.09 8.95 23.92
N ILE A 47 -6.74 9.71 24.80
CA ILE A 47 -6.12 10.83 25.53
C ILE A 47 -5.02 10.34 26.48
N ASP A 48 -5.16 9.13 27.01
CA ASP A 48 -4.24 8.53 27.99
C ASP A 48 -2.82 8.37 27.44
N TYR A 49 -2.68 8.30 26.10
CA TYR A 49 -1.41 8.18 25.39
C TYR A 49 -1.37 9.08 24.15
N LEU A 50 -2.02 10.26 24.22
CA LEU A 50 -2.17 11.16 23.07
C LEU A 50 -0.83 11.53 22.43
N TRP A 51 0.18 11.89 23.22
CA TRP A 51 1.49 12.27 22.68
C TRP A 51 2.17 11.12 21.95
N GLY A 52 2.15 9.92 22.52
CA GLY A 52 2.66 8.72 21.86
C GLY A 52 1.90 8.44 20.56
N TYR A 53 0.57 8.58 20.58
CA TYR A 53 -0.28 8.43 19.40
C TYR A 53 0.10 9.43 18.29
N LEU A 54 0.27 10.72 18.63
CA LEU A 54 0.64 11.76 17.66
C LEU A 54 2.04 11.54 17.09
N ILE A 55 3.00 11.10 17.90
CA ILE A 55 4.36 10.77 17.43
C ILE A 55 4.30 9.59 16.44
N VAL A 56 3.63 8.50 16.79
CA VAL A 56 3.51 7.33 15.91
C VAL A 56 2.86 7.70 14.58
N LEU A 57 1.80 8.52 14.60
CA LEU A 57 1.18 8.99 13.38
C LEU A 57 2.10 9.88 12.56
N ALA A 58 2.84 10.81 13.19
CA ALA A 58 3.81 11.63 12.49
C ALA A 58 4.85 10.76 11.76
N PHE A 59 5.44 9.75 12.42
CA PHE A 59 6.35 8.80 11.76
C PHE A 59 5.65 8.02 10.63
N THR A 60 4.41 7.59 10.87
CA THR A 60 3.61 6.82 9.91
C THR A 60 3.23 7.62 8.67
N ASP A 61 3.04 8.94 8.77
CA ASP A 61 2.75 9.76 7.60
C ASP A 61 4.04 10.24 6.91
N VAL A 62 5.07 10.61 7.68
CA VAL A 62 6.37 11.04 7.15
C VAL A 62 7.04 9.97 6.29
N HIS A 63 7.12 8.72 6.76
CA HIS A 63 7.92 7.69 6.08
C HIS A 63 7.45 7.45 4.64
N ARG A 64 6.14 7.59 4.39
CA ARG A 64 5.55 7.37 3.08
C ARG A 64 6.03 8.38 2.03
N HIS A 65 6.65 9.48 2.46
CA HIS A 65 7.22 10.49 1.58
C HIS A 65 8.68 10.22 1.16
N TYR A 66 9.40 9.31 1.83
CA TYR A 66 10.82 9.08 1.54
C TYR A 66 11.11 8.35 0.23
N GLY A 67 10.09 7.71 -0.35
CA GLY A 67 10.18 7.19 -1.72
C GLY A 67 10.18 8.28 -2.78
N PHE A 68 9.57 9.45 -2.53
CA PHE A 68 9.40 10.49 -3.55
C PHE A 68 10.70 11.11 -4.05
N PRO A 69 11.66 11.53 -3.19
CA PRO A 69 12.95 12.00 -3.65
C PRO A 69 13.67 10.96 -4.51
N TYR A 70 13.62 9.68 -4.12
CA TYR A 70 14.25 8.61 -4.91
C TYR A 70 13.63 8.46 -6.30
N VAL A 71 12.31 8.58 -6.40
CA VAL A 71 11.60 8.44 -7.68
C VAL A 71 11.80 9.66 -8.58
N TYR A 72 11.64 10.87 -8.05
CA TYR A 72 11.56 12.09 -8.87
C TYR A 72 12.85 12.90 -8.94
N MET A 73 13.79 12.70 -8.02
CA MET A 73 15.09 13.39 -8.03
C MET A 73 16.25 12.49 -8.52
N ASP A 74 15.96 11.24 -8.92
CA ASP A 74 16.86 10.38 -9.67
C ASP A 74 16.24 10.06 -11.05
N GLY A 75 16.68 10.78 -12.09
CA GLY A 75 16.15 10.64 -13.45
C GLY A 75 16.31 9.23 -14.04
N GLN A 76 17.32 8.46 -13.60
CA GLN A 76 17.48 7.06 -14.01
C GLN A 76 16.37 6.19 -13.42
N VAL A 77 15.97 6.45 -12.17
CA VAL A 77 14.86 5.73 -11.53
C VAL A 77 13.56 6.08 -12.23
N PHE A 78 13.27 7.38 -12.40
CA PHE A 78 12.07 7.83 -13.10
C PHE A 78 11.96 7.24 -14.51
N GLY A 79 13.05 7.30 -15.28
CA GLY A 79 13.12 6.83 -16.67
C GLY A 79 12.85 5.33 -16.85
N ARG A 80 12.97 4.51 -15.80
CA ARG A 80 12.62 3.08 -15.87
C ARG A 80 11.11 2.84 -15.91
N HIS A 81 10.33 3.71 -15.27
CA HIS A 81 8.88 3.56 -15.14
C HIS A 81 8.12 4.91 -15.23
N PRO A 82 8.32 5.70 -16.29
CA PRO A 82 7.79 7.06 -16.38
C PRO A 82 6.25 7.08 -16.34
N VAL A 83 5.61 6.06 -16.92
CA VAL A 83 4.15 5.95 -16.96
C VAL A 83 3.61 5.67 -15.57
N ARG A 84 4.23 4.75 -14.82
CA ARG A 84 3.84 4.45 -13.44
C ARG A 84 4.03 5.62 -12.49
N PHE A 85 5.15 6.31 -12.63
CA PHE A 85 5.48 7.46 -11.77
C PHE A 85 4.72 8.73 -12.16
N THR A 86 3.99 8.73 -13.28
CA THR A 86 3.18 9.89 -13.68
C THR A 86 1.69 9.60 -13.51
N ILE A 87 1.18 8.57 -14.18
CA ILE A 87 -0.27 8.34 -14.31
C ILE A 87 -0.89 7.92 -13.00
N PHE A 88 -0.28 6.96 -12.28
CA PHE A 88 -0.87 6.48 -11.04
C PHE A 88 -0.96 7.57 -9.96
N PRO A 89 0.12 8.31 -9.63
CA PRO A 89 0.05 9.44 -8.71
C PRO A 89 -0.94 10.52 -9.16
N LEU A 90 -1.02 10.83 -10.46
CA LEU A 90 -1.97 11.82 -10.98
C LEU A 90 -3.42 11.38 -10.77
N VAL A 91 -3.74 10.11 -11.07
CA VAL A 91 -5.09 9.57 -10.82
C VAL A 91 -5.41 9.60 -9.33
N MET A 92 -4.46 9.24 -8.45
CA MET A 92 -4.65 9.33 -7.00
C MET A 92 -4.84 10.78 -6.53
N LEU A 93 -4.14 11.75 -7.12
CA LEU A 93 -4.28 13.18 -6.81
C LEU A 93 -5.66 13.72 -7.24
N VAL A 94 -6.14 13.35 -8.43
CA VAL A 94 -7.49 13.70 -8.91
C VAL A 94 -8.55 13.08 -8.01
N ALA A 95 -8.39 11.80 -7.65
CA ALA A 95 -9.31 11.12 -6.74
C ALA A 95 -9.34 11.78 -5.35
N PHE A 96 -8.17 12.17 -4.83
CA PHE A 96 -8.05 12.96 -3.60
C PHE A 96 -8.81 14.28 -3.68
N ALA A 97 -8.59 15.07 -4.74
CA ALA A 97 -9.24 16.37 -4.92
C ALA A 97 -10.77 16.25 -5.05
N ALA A 98 -11.26 15.21 -5.73
CA ALA A 98 -12.69 15.00 -5.94
C ALA A 98 -13.44 14.41 -4.73
N SER A 99 -12.75 13.67 -3.86
CA SER A 99 -13.38 12.85 -2.82
C SER A 99 -14.26 13.58 -1.83
N PRO A 100 -13.90 14.75 -1.27
CA PRO A 100 -14.76 15.46 -0.34
C PRO A 100 -16.12 15.85 -0.98
N PHE A 101 -16.08 16.32 -2.23
CA PHE A 101 -17.28 16.67 -2.99
C PHE A 101 -18.12 15.45 -3.31
N LEU A 102 -17.50 14.37 -3.78
CA LEU A 102 -18.18 13.11 -4.08
C LEU A 102 -18.81 12.48 -2.83
N ALA A 103 -18.17 12.59 -1.68
CA ALA A 103 -18.66 12.05 -0.43
C ALA A 103 -19.86 12.83 0.14
N ARG A 104 -19.94 14.16 -0.08
CA ARG A 104 -21.05 15.00 0.39
C ARG A 104 -22.19 15.15 -0.62
N GLY A 105 -21.91 15.10 -1.92
CA GLY A 105 -22.88 15.44 -2.98
C GLY A 105 -24.05 14.47 -3.17
N GLY A 106 -24.17 13.42 -2.36
CA GLY A 106 -25.32 12.50 -2.43
C GLY A 106 -25.40 11.71 -3.73
N TYR A 107 -24.31 11.60 -4.48
CA TYR A 107 -24.28 10.92 -5.78
C TYR A 107 -24.48 9.41 -5.64
N TYR A 108 -25.12 8.84 -6.65
CA TYR A 108 -25.32 7.41 -6.79
C TYR A 108 -24.79 6.94 -8.15
N LEU A 109 -24.15 5.76 -8.16
CA LEU A 109 -23.75 5.06 -9.36
C LEU A 109 -24.84 4.08 -9.75
N SER A 110 -25.31 4.18 -10.99
CA SER A 110 -26.07 3.11 -11.61
C SER A 110 -25.22 1.83 -11.70
N PRO A 111 -25.83 0.66 -11.89
CA PRO A 111 -25.07 -0.58 -12.08
C PRO A 111 -24.06 -0.48 -13.24
N ILE A 112 -24.44 0.22 -14.32
CA ILE A 112 -23.54 0.52 -15.45
C ILE A 112 -22.46 1.54 -15.07
N GLY A 113 -22.77 2.55 -14.25
CA GLY A 113 -21.77 3.46 -13.70
C GLY A 113 -20.73 2.73 -12.85
N ALA A 114 -21.13 1.71 -12.10
CA ALA A 114 -20.20 0.84 -11.36
C ALA A 114 -19.33 -0.02 -12.29
N ALA A 115 -19.90 -0.58 -13.37
CA ALA A 115 -19.14 -1.28 -14.40
C ALA A 115 -18.13 -0.36 -15.13
N ALA A 116 -18.53 0.88 -15.42
CA ALA A 116 -17.66 1.91 -15.98
C ALA A 116 -16.46 2.18 -15.04
N LEU A 117 -16.73 2.39 -13.75
CA LEU A 117 -15.67 2.57 -12.75
C LEU A 117 -14.73 1.36 -12.67
N GLY A 118 -15.28 0.14 -12.67
CA GLY A 118 -14.48 -1.10 -12.71
C GLY A 118 -13.60 -1.19 -13.96
N SER A 119 -14.15 -0.83 -15.12
CA SER A 119 -13.40 -0.77 -16.39
C SER A 119 -12.30 0.28 -16.37
N ALA A 120 -12.53 1.44 -15.73
CA ALA A 120 -11.49 2.47 -15.56
C ALA A 120 -10.32 1.97 -14.70
N VAL A 121 -10.61 1.25 -13.61
CA VAL A 121 -9.58 0.61 -12.78
C VAL A 121 -8.80 -0.44 -13.57
N LEU A 122 -9.47 -1.29 -14.35
CA LEU A 122 -8.81 -2.30 -15.18
C LEU A 122 -7.94 -1.69 -16.27
N LEU A 123 -8.41 -0.62 -16.93
CA LEU A 123 -7.62 0.13 -17.91
C LEU A 123 -6.37 0.75 -17.27
N LEU A 124 -6.51 1.35 -16.09
CA LEU A 124 -5.36 1.86 -15.32
C LEU A 124 -4.36 0.74 -15.03
N VAL A 125 -4.82 -0.42 -14.53
CA VAL A 125 -3.96 -1.57 -14.27
C VAL A 125 -3.26 -2.06 -15.54
N GLN A 126 -3.97 -2.15 -16.67
CA GLN A 126 -3.40 -2.52 -17.97
C GLN A 126 -2.27 -1.57 -18.38
N ILE A 127 -2.50 -0.25 -18.32
CA ILE A 127 -1.50 0.78 -18.62
C ILE A 127 -0.26 0.61 -17.73
N LEU A 128 -0.48 0.45 -16.42
CA LEU A 128 0.60 0.32 -15.45
C LEU A 128 1.40 -0.99 -15.59
N LEU A 129 0.75 -2.09 -15.94
CA LEU A 129 1.43 -3.38 -16.14
C LEU A 129 2.29 -3.41 -17.39
N ARG A 130 1.97 -2.60 -18.41
CA ARG A 130 2.74 -2.49 -19.64
C ARG A 130 4.05 -1.72 -19.48
N ASP A 131 4.15 -0.86 -18.46
CA ASP A 131 5.40 -0.19 -18.08
C ASP A 131 6.37 -1.15 -17.32
N ARG A 132 6.54 -2.37 -17.83
CA ARG A 132 7.53 -3.38 -17.37
C ARG A 132 8.62 -3.50 -18.43
N GLY A 133 9.67 -2.69 -18.30
CA GLY A 133 10.82 -2.71 -19.20
C GLY A 133 10.59 -1.94 -20.50
N ASP A 134 11.66 -1.80 -21.28
CA ASP A 134 11.68 -0.86 -22.40
C ASP A 134 10.87 -1.36 -23.61
N ALA A 135 10.76 -2.68 -23.81
CA ALA A 135 10.07 -3.23 -24.96
C ALA A 135 8.54 -3.06 -24.92
N GLY A 136 7.93 -3.20 -23.73
CA GLY A 136 6.47 -3.16 -23.56
C GLY A 136 5.88 -1.79 -23.18
N ARG A 137 6.73 -0.79 -22.96
CA ARG A 137 6.31 0.51 -22.41
C ARG A 137 5.38 1.26 -23.37
N PRO A 138 4.19 1.70 -22.90
CA PRO A 138 3.34 2.55 -23.73
C PRO A 138 3.95 3.97 -23.82
N ARG A 139 4.04 4.50 -25.03
CA ARG A 139 4.36 5.90 -25.31
C ARG A 139 3.14 6.76 -25.00
N PHE A 140 3.34 8.00 -24.55
CA PHE A 140 2.23 8.93 -24.30
C PHE A 140 1.32 9.14 -25.52
N SER A 141 1.88 9.12 -26.74
CA SER A 141 1.09 9.18 -27.97
C SER A 141 0.15 7.99 -28.14
N GLU A 142 0.50 6.80 -27.67
CA GLU A 142 -0.40 5.64 -27.70
C GLU A 142 -1.50 5.73 -26.67
N LEU A 143 -1.18 6.27 -25.50
CA LEU A 143 -2.17 6.52 -24.47
C LEU A 143 -3.19 7.55 -24.97
N GLY A 144 -2.72 8.60 -25.65
CA GLY A 144 -3.56 9.55 -26.36
C GLY A 144 -4.42 8.89 -27.45
N ALA A 145 -3.82 8.06 -28.31
CA ALA A 145 -4.54 7.35 -29.35
C ALA A 145 -5.60 6.37 -28.79
N ALA A 146 -5.27 5.63 -27.72
CA ALA A 146 -6.20 4.75 -27.05
C ALA A 146 -7.35 5.54 -26.39
N ALA A 147 -7.05 6.68 -25.76
CA ALA A 147 -8.07 7.56 -25.19
C ALA A 147 -9.00 8.13 -26.27
N LEU A 148 -8.46 8.54 -27.43
CA LEU A 148 -9.26 9.02 -28.57
C LEU A 148 -10.14 7.90 -29.15
N ALA A 149 -9.61 6.69 -29.32
CA ALA A 149 -10.38 5.54 -29.77
C ALA A 149 -11.51 5.19 -28.79
N GLY A 150 -11.23 5.23 -27.48
CA GLY A 150 -12.25 5.08 -26.45
C GLY A 150 -13.31 6.18 -26.51
N GLY A 151 -12.89 7.44 -26.64
CA GLY A 151 -13.81 8.57 -26.80
C GLY A 151 -14.74 8.41 -28.01
N ALA A 152 -14.21 7.97 -29.15
CA ALA A 152 -14.99 7.68 -30.35
C ALA A 152 -16.03 6.57 -30.12
N VAL A 153 -15.64 5.46 -29.46
CA VAL A 153 -16.60 4.39 -29.10
C VAL A 153 -17.70 4.91 -28.18
N GLY A 154 -17.35 5.71 -27.17
CA GLY A 154 -18.33 6.32 -26.28
C GLY A 154 -19.30 7.26 -27.00
N LEU A 155 -18.80 8.10 -27.91
CA LEU A 155 -19.62 8.99 -28.73
C LEU A 155 -20.54 8.23 -29.69
N LEU A 156 -20.10 7.10 -30.25
CA LEU A 156 -20.94 6.24 -31.09
C LEU A 156 -22.11 5.65 -30.29
N VAL A 157 -21.88 5.24 -29.04
CA VAL A 157 -22.95 4.76 -28.15
C VAL A 157 -23.97 5.87 -27.84
N LEU A 158 -23.51 7.10 -27.56
CA LEU A 158 -24.41 8.25 -27.36
C LEU A 158 -25.16 8.65 -28.64
N GLY A 159 -24.48 8.60 -29.79
CA GLY A 159 -25.06 8.94 -31.09
C GLY A 159 -26.13 7.94 -31.51
N GLY A 160 -25.88 6.63 -31.30
CA GLY A 160 -26.85 5.57 -31.57
C GLY A 160 -28.15 5.73 -30.78
N GLN A 161 -28.05 6.12 -29.50
CA GLN A 161 -29.22 6.43 -28.68
C GLN A 161 -30.09 7.54 -29.29
N ARG A 162 -29.46 8.61 -29.81
CA ARG A 162 -30.19 9.74 -30.41
C ARG A 162 -30.77 9.40 -31.78
N ALA A 163 -30.11 8.54 -32.55
CA ALA A 163 -30.53 8.19 -33.90
C ALA A 163 -31.69 7.17 -33.92
N MET A 164 -31.85 6.34 -32.88
CA MET A 164 -32.84 5.26 -32.84
C MET A 164 -33.62 5.20 -31.51
N PRO A 165 -34.44 6.23 -31.19
CA PRO A 165 -35.14 6.31 -29.90
C PRO A 165 -36.10 5.12 -29.65
N HIS A 166 -36.70 4.55 -30.70
CA HIS A 166 -37.68 3.46 -30.57
C HIS A 166 -37.09 2.04 -30.45
N ALA A 167 -35.77 1.88 -30.53
CA ALA A 167 -35.13 0.56 -30.53
C ALA A 167 -34.79 0.02 -29.12
N GLY A 168 -35.50 0.49 -28.08
CA GLY A 168 -35.24 0.10 -26.68
C GLY A 168 -33.99 0.75 -26.05
N TRP A 169 -33.42 1.78 -26.72
CA TRP A 169 -32.24 2.53 -26.26
C TRP A 169 -32.55 3.59 -25.20
N GLU A 170 -33.80 3.70 -24.75
CA GLU A 170 -34.23 4.65 -23.71
C GLU A 170 -33.46 4.48 -22.38
N ARG A 171 -32.80 3.33 -22.17
CA ARG A 171 -31.99 3.02 -20.97
C ARG A 171 -30.49 3.28 -21.13
N VAL A 172 -30.03 3.72 -22.30
CA VAL A 172 -28.64 4.07 -22.54
C VAL A 172 -28.41 5.51 -22.09
N ASP A 173 -27.46 5.71 -21.19
CA ASP A 173 -27.14 7.02 -20.60
C ASP A 173 -25.64 7.32 -20.75
N GLY A 174 -25.18 8.40 -20.14
CA GLY A 174 -23.75 8.74 -20.14
C GLY A 174 -22.85 7.65 -19.55
N ASN A 175 -23.35 6.77 -18.67
CA ASN A 175 -22.56 5.70 -18.07
C ASN A 175 -22.26 4.59 -19.08
N TRP A 176 -23.21 4.27 -19.96
CA TRP A 176 -22.98 3.31 -21.05
C TRP A 176 -21.91 3.79 -22.02
N ALA A 177 -21.96 5.06 -22.40
CA ALA A 177 -20.96 5.69 -23.24
C ALA A 177 -19.58 5.67 -22.60
N LEU A 178 -19.50 6.01 -21.31
CA LEU A 178 -18.26 5.95 -20.54
C LEU A 178 -17.69 4.53 -20.47
N TRP A 179 -18.52 3.55 -20.11
CA TRP A 179 -18.11 2.14 -20.04
C TRP A 179 -17.60 1.64 -21.39
N ALA A 180 -18.37 1.82 -22.46
CA ALA A 180 -18.00 1.39 -23.80
C ALA A 180 -16.71 2.08 -24.27
N GLY A 181 -16.55 3.37 -23.96
CA GLY A 181 -15.32 4.09 -24.26
C GLY A 181 -14.10 3.56 -23.52
N LEU A 182 -14.23 3.19 -22.24
CA LEU A 182 -13.15 2.59 -21.47
C LEU A 182 -12.76 1.20 -21.99
N VAL A 183 -13.73 0.37 -22.37
CA VAL A 183 -13.49 -0.92 -23.03
C VAL A 183 -12.80 -0.70 -24.38
N GLY A 184 -13.28 0.25 -25.18
CA GLY A 184 -12.68 0.64 -26.47
C GLY A 184 -11.22 1.09 -26.33
N ALA A 185 -10.92 1.91 -25.32
CA ALA A 185 -9.54 2.33 -25.01
C ALA A 185 -8.66 1.13 -24.61
N SER A 186 -9.19 0.20 -23.82
CA SER A 186 -8.48 -1.03 -23.42
C SER A 186 -8.14 -1.91 -24.63
N VAL A 187 -9.10 -2.10 -25.55
CA VAL A 187 -8.91 -2.84 -26.81
C VAL A 187 -7.88 -2.14 -27.70
N ALA A 188 -8.01 -0.83 -27.91
CA ALA A 188 -7.09 -0.06 -28.73
C ALA A 188 -5.65 -0.18 -28.23
N LEU A 189 -5.45 -0.11 -26.91
CA LEU A 189 -4.14 -0.28 -26.28
C LEU A 189 -3.54 -1.67 -26.57
N ASP A 190 -4.35 -2.74 -26.50
CA ASP A 190 -3.92 -4.10 -26.88
C ASP A 190 -3.60 -4.25 -28.36
N LEU A 191 -4.40 -3.67 -29.25
CA LEU A 191 -4.16 -3.68 -30.69
C LEU A 191 -2.85 -2.97 -31.07
N ILE A 192 -2.59 -1.79 -30.50
CA ILE A 192 -1.37 -1.03 -30.79
C ILE A 192 -0.14 -1.82 -30.34
N ALA A 193 -0.17 -2.40 -29.15
CA ALA A 193 0.95 -3.21 -28.66
C ALA A 193 1.15 -4.50 -29.47
N ARG A 194 0.06 -5.13 -29.94
CA ARG A 194 0.14 -6.30 -30.82
C ARG A 194 0.79 -5.98 -32.16
N ARG A 195 0.50 -4.81 -32.75
CA ARG A 195 1.18 -4.33 -33.96
C ARG A 195 2.70 -4.21 -33.72
N ARG A 196 3.10 -3.57 -32.63
CA ARG A 196 4.53 -3.44 -32.28
C ARG A 196 5.24 -4.76 -32.00
N ALA A 197 4.57 -5.70 -31.35
CA ALA A 197 5.13 -7.01 -31.11
C ALA A 197 5.36 -7.73 -32.43
N LYS A 198 4.40 -7.65 -33.36
CA LYS A 198 4.53 -8.17 -34.72
C LYS A 198 5.72 -7.54 -35.46
N ASP A 199 5.89 -6.22 -35.39
CA ASP A 199 7.01 -5.51 -36.03
C ASP A 199 8.39 -5.95 -35.48
N ARG A 200 8.42 -6.50 -34.26
CA ARG A 200 9.62 -7.04 -33.61
C ARG A 200 9.79 -8.55 -33.74
N GLY A 201 8.86 -9.25 -34.39
CA GLY A 201 8.83 -10.71 -34.40
C GLY A 201 8.53 -11.34 -33.03
N GLU A 202 7.95 -10.58 -32.11
CA GLU A 202 7.56 -11.02 -30.77
C GLU A 202 6.10 -11.47 -30.72
N ALA A 203 5.77 -12.36 -29.77
CA ALA A 203 4.38 -12.72 -29.50
C ALA A 203 3.61 -11.51 -28.95
N GLY A 204 2.47 -11.20 -29.55
CA GLY A 204 1.59 -10.11 -29.11
C GLY A 204 0.96 -10.34 -27.73
N PRO A 205 0.49 -9.27 -27.07
CA PRO A 205 -0.23 -9.39 -25.80
C PRO A 205 -1.56 -10.14 -25.98
N ARG A 206 -1.98 -10.84 -24.93
CA ARG A 206 -3.32 -11.45 -24.84
C ARG A 206 -4.34 -10.39 -24.41
N PHE A 207 -5.55 -10.45 -24.96
CA PHE A 207 -6.67 -9.53 -24.71
C PHE A 207 -7.36 -9.77 -23.35
N VAL A 208 -6.58 -9.98 -22.28
CA VAL A 208 -7.12 -10.30 -20.95
C VAL A 208 -7.82 -9.09 -20.33
N PHE A 209 -7.22 -7.90 -20.40
CA PHE A 209 -7.80 -6.70 -19.79
C PHE A 209 -9.09 -6.24 -20.49
N PRO A 210 -9.17 -6.21 -21.83
CA PRO A 210 -10.42 -5.94 -22.53
C PRO A 210 -11.52 -6.94 -22.19
N ALA A 211 -11.19 -8.24 -22.11
CA ALA A 211 -12.17 -9.26 -21.74
C ALA A 211 -12.69 -9.08 -20.31
N LEU A 212 -11.79 -8.76 -19.36
CA LEU A 212 -12.18 -8.44 -17.99
C LEU A 212 -13.00 -7.14 -17.91
N ALA A 213 -12.64 -6.11 -18.67
CA ALA A 213 -13.37 -4.85 -18.73
C ALA A 213 -14.78 -5.06 -19.28
N LEU A 214 -14.92 -5.86 -20.35
CA LEU A 214 -16.22 -6.29 -20.86
C LEU A 214 -17.01 -7.07 -19.80
N ALA A 215 -16.36 -8.00 -19.10
CA ALA A 215 -17.00 -8.81 -18.06
C ALA A 215 -17.46 -8.00 -16.83
N THR A 216 -16.97 -6.76 -16.63
CA THR A 216 -17.46 -5.90 -15.52
C THR A 216 -18.95 -5.60 -15.62
N ILE A 217 -19.55 -5.70 -16.81
CA ILE A 217 -21.00 -5.54 -17.00
C ILE A 217 -21.81 -6.77 -16.58
N LEU A 218 -21.18 -7.95 -16.48
CA LEU A 218 -21.88 -9.16 -16.05
C LEU A 218 -22.22 -9.10 -14.57
N VAL A 219 -21.38 -8.45 -13.75
CA VAL A 219 -21.65 -8.26 -12.32
C VAL A 219 -22.98 -7.54 -12.09
N PRO A 220 -23.25 -6.36 -12.68
CA PRO A 220 -24.54 -5.72 -12.54
C PRO A 220 -25.69 -6.46 -13.27
N LEU A 221 -25.42 -7.27 -14.28
CA LEU A 221 -26.48 -8.01 -14.99
C LEU A 221 -26.93 -9.30 -14.26
N VAL A 222 -26.03 -9.93 -13.51
CA VAL A 222 -26.27 -11.24 -12.85
C VAL A 222 -26.45 -11.10 -11.34
N ALA A 223 -25.67 -10.23 -10.70
CA ALA A 223 -25.61 -10.12 -9.23
C ALA A 223 -26.38 -8.92 -8.68
N TRP A 224 -26.92 -8.06 -9.53
CA TRP A 224 -27.79 -6.95 -9.13
C TRP A 224 -29.24 -7.41 -9.26
N PRO A 225 -29.96 -7.69 -8.16
CA PRO A 225 -31.36 -8.02 -8.28
C PRO A 225 -32.11 -6.81 -8.88
N ALA A 226 -33.19 -7.07 -9.63
CA ALA A 226 -33.86 -6.05 -10.45
C ALA A 226 -34.39 -4.85 -9.64
N ASP A 227 -34.48 -4.99 -8.32
CA ASP A 227 -34.88 -4.02 -7.31
C ASP A 227 -33.69 -3.35 -6.58
N ALA A 228 -32.45 -3.80 -6.80
CA ALA A 228 -31.30 -3.26 -6.09
C ALA A 228 -31.02 -1.81 -6.50
N ARG A 229 -31.06 -0.95 -5.48
CA ARG A 229 -30.83 0.49 -5.54
C ARG A 229 -29.41 0.80 -6.05
N SER A 230 -29.27 1.92 -6.74
CA SER A 230 -27.99 2.51 -7.14
C SER A 230 -26.98 2.59 -5.97
N LEU A 231 -25.67 2.40 -6.24
CA LEU A 231 -24.62 2.47 -5.22
C LEU A 231 -24.33 3.90 -4.82
N ARG A 232 -24.40 4.23 -3.53
CA ARG A 232 -23.96 5.55 -3.06
C ARG A 232 -22.45 5.70 -3.29
N VAL A 233 -22.01 6.78 -3.93
CA VAL A 233 -20.58 7.04 -4.20
C VAL A 233 -19.76 7.06 -2.90
N ARG A 234 -20.35 7.56 -1.81
CA ARG A 234 -19.74 7.49 -0.47
C ARG A 234 -19.37 6.06 -0.06
N SER A 235 -20.21 5.06 -0.37
CA SER A 235 -19.92 3.66 -0.06
C SER A 235 -18.73 3.14 -0.87
N VAL A 236 -18.58 3.58 -2.12
CA VAL A 236 -17.40 3.28 -2.95
C VAL A 236 -16.13 3.87 -2.35
N LEU A 237 -16.18 5.12 -1.87
CA LEU A 237 -15.05 5.76 -1.18
C LEU A 237 -14.71 5.05 0.13
N ASN A 238 -15.72 4.65 0.91
CA ASN A 238 -15.52 3.87 2.14
C ASN A 238 -14.88 2.51 1.82
N PHE A 239 -15.34 1.82 0.76
CA PHE A 239 -14.72 0.59 0.29
C PHE A 239 -13.27 0.81 -0.15
N ALA A 240 -12.97 1.89 -0.87
CA ALA A 240 -11.60 2.24 -1.25
C ALA A 240 -10.70 2.48 -0.02
N ALA A 241 -11.22 3.12 1.03
CA ALA A 241 -10.50 3.31 2.29
C ALA A 241 -10.24 1.98 3.02
N VAL A 242 -11.23 1.09 3.04
CA VAL A 242 -11.07 -0.28 3.58
C VAL A 242 -10.03 -1.07 2.80
N PHE A 243 -10.10 -1.02 1.47
CA PHE A 243 -9.12 -1.65 0.59
C PHE A 243 -7.71 -1.10 0.84
N ALA A 244 -7.56 0.22 0.97
CA ALA A 244 -6.29 0.84 1.32
C ALA A 244 -5.77 0.37 2.69
N GLY A 245 -6.66 0.21 3.68
CA GLY A 245 -6.33 -0.37 4.99
C GLY A 245 -5.85 -1.84 4.88
N ALA A 246 -6.55 -2.67 4.11
CA ALA A 246 -6.16 -4.06 3.87
C ALA A 246 -4.83 -4.16 3.11
N TRP A 247 -4.64 -3.30 2.10
CA TRP A 247 -3.38 -3.21 1.37
C TRP A 247 -2.24 -2.74 2.26
N ASN A 248 -2.48 -1.79 3.18
CA ASN A 248 -1.48 -1.39 4.17
C ASN A 248 -1.01 -2.59 5.01
N ILE A 249 -1.95 -3.40 5.53
CA ILE A 249 -1.60 -4.62 6.28
C ILE A 249 -0.73 -5.55 5.43
N TRP A 250 -1.18 -5.89 4.22
CA TRP A 250 -0.40 -6.71 3.28
C TRP A 250 0.99 -6.13 3.02
N HIS A 251 1.08 -4.82 2.80
CA HIS A 251 2.30 -4.09 2.50
C HIS A 251 3.32 -4.21 3.64
N VAL A 252 2.90 -3.98 4.89
CA VAL A 252 3.78 -4.12 6.06
C VAL A 252 4.32 -5.55 6.18
N TYR A 253 3.46 -6.56 6.01
CA TYR A 253 3.90 -7.95 6.03
C TYR A 253 4.89 -8.27 4.90
N MET A 254 4.63 -7.76 3.70
CA MET A 254 5.55 -7.94 2.57
C MET A 254 6.89 -7.21 2.77
N GLN A 255 6.93 -6.10 3.52
CA GLN A 255 8.17 -5.45 3.93
C GLN A 255 8.98 -6.35 4.88
N LYS A 256 8.36 -6.88 5.93
CA LYS A 256 9.00 -7.82 6.86
C LYS A 256 9.51 -9.07 6.14
N TYR A 257 8.71 -9.60 5.21
CA TYR A 257 9.15 -10.66 4.30
C TYR A 257 10.40 -10.27 3.50
N GLY A 258 10.44 -9.07 2.93
CA GLY A 258 11.60 -8.53 2.22
C GLY A 258 12.86 -8.52 3.08
N ILE A 259 12.75 -8.11 4.35
CA ILE A 259 13.85 -8.12 5.32
C ILE A 259 14.33 -9.55 5.61
N PHE A 260 13.41 -10.52 5.81
CA PHE A 260 13.80 -11.93 5.94
C PHE A 260 14.56 -12.46 4.72
N ARG A 261 14.11 -12.09 3.51
CA ARG A 261 14.77 -12.48 2.26
C ARG A 261 16.15 -11.86 2.13
N MET A 262 16.32 -10.62 2.56
CA MET A 262 17.62 -9.96 2.62
C MET A 262 18.58 -10.71 3.55
N TYR A 263 18.19 -11.00 4.80
CA TYR A 263 19.08 -11.76 5.71
C TYR A 263 19.35 -13.18 5.23
N ASN A 264 18.39 -13.83 4.56
CA ASN A 264 18.62 -15.15 3.99
C ASN A 264 19.62 -15.11 2.83
N ALA A 265 19.56 -14.07 1.99
CA ALA A 265 20.55 -13.87 0.93
C ALA A 265 21.96 -13.65 1.53
N LYS A 266 22.05 -12.83 2.59
CA LYS A 266 23.30 -12.54 3.31
C LYS A 266 23.82 -13.66 4.22
N SER A 267 23.11 -14.80 4.37
CA SER A 267 23.54 -15.88 5.26
C SER A 267 24.83 -16.59 4.82
N GLY A 268 25.27 -16.40 3.58
CA GLY A 268 26.45 -17.06 3.00
C GLY A 268 26.23 -18.53 2.60
N ASN A 269 25.17 -19.18 3.10
CA ASN A 269 24.88 -20.59 2.76
C ASN A 269 24.37 -20.75 1.32
N GLU A 270 24.76 -21.84 0.66
CA GLU A 270 24.28 -22.21 -0.68
C GLU A 270 22.80 -22.58 -0.65
N GLU A 271 22.42 -23.47 0.28
CA GLU A 271 21.01 -23.75 0.57
C GLU A 271 20.39 -22.53 1.26
N LYS A 272 19.18 -22.16 0.84
CA LYS A 272 18.43 -21.02 1.39
C LYS A 272 17.11 -21.50 1.96
N VAL A 273 16.69 -20.92 3.08
CA VAL A 273 15.33 -21.17 3.61
C VAL A 273 14.30 -20.81 2.53
N PRO A 274 13.36 -21.70 2.18
CA PRO A 274 12.37 -21.42 1.14
C PRO A 274 11.53 -20.19 1.48
N GLY A 275 11.25 -19.37 0.47
CA GLY A 275 10.51 -18.10 0.68
C GLY A 275 9.08 -18.29 1.17
N TRP A 276 8.45 -19.44 0.94
CA TRP A 276 7.11 -19.71 1.46
C TRP A 276 7.11 -19.91 2.98
N VAL A 277 8.21 -20.39 3.58
CA VAL A 277 8.34 -20.58 5.03
C VAL A 277 8.36 -19.23 5.75
N ASP A 278 9.13 -18.27 5.23
CA ASP A 278 9.12 -16.89 5.75
C ASP A 278 7.72 -16.24 5.61
N ARG A 279 6.98 -16.53 4.52
CA ARG A 279 5.60 -16.04 4.34
C ARG A 279 4.63 -16.69 5.31
N LEU A 280 4.75 -18.00 5.54
CA LEU A 280 3.88 -18.72 6.46
C LEU A 280 4.03 -18.16 7.88
N LEU A 281 5.27 -17.96 8.35
CA LEU A 281 5.56 -17.38 9.68
C LEU A 281 4.83 -16.05 9.90
N ILE A 282 4.85 -15.17 8.91
CA ILE A 282 4.31 -13.82 9.05
C ILE A 282 2.79 -13.77 8.82
N PHE A 283 2.27 -14.49 7.82
CA PHE A 283 0.86 -14.41 7.43
C PHE A 283 -0.06 -15.32 8.24
N ALA A 284 0.47 -16.35 8.92
CA ALA A 284 -0.32 -17.23 9.79
C ALA A 284 -1.06 -16.48 10.91
N TRP A 285 -0.56 -15.31 11.32
CA TRP A 285 -1.17 -14.47 12.35
C TRP A 285 -2.45 -13.75 11.90
N LEU A 286 -2.58 -13.42 10.61
CA LEU A 286 -3.74 -12.68 10.09
C LEU A 286 -5.09 -13.35 10.36
N PRO A 287 -5.31 -14.62 9.98
CA PRO A 287 -6.59 -15.26 10.25
C PRO A 287 -6.84 -15.34 11.76
N PHE A 288 -5.81 -15.59 12.57
CA PHE A 288 -5.95 -15.61 14.03
C PHE A 288 -6.41 -14.26 14.58
N TYR A 289 -5.87 -13.14 14.09
CA TYR A 289 -6.33 -11.81 14.49
C TYR A 289 -7.78 -11.53 14.10
N LEU A 290 -8.21 -11.95 12.91
CA LEU A 290 -9.58 -11.70 12.47
C LEU A 290 -10.61 -12.33 13.43
N PHE A 291 -10.37 -13.57 13.84
CA PHE A 291 -11.26 -14.27 14.78
C PHE A 291 -11.08 -13.79 16.23
N TYR A 292 -9.83 -13.64 16.69
CA TYR A 292 -9.55 -13.23 18.07
C TYR A 292 -9.99 -11.79 18.34
N LEU A 293 -9.55 -10.82 17.52
CA LEU A 293 -9.85 -9.41 17.72
C LEU A 293 -11.31 -9.10 17.38
N GLY A 294 -11.85 -9.71 16.32
CA GLY A 294 -13.23 -9.51 15.89
C GLY A 294 -14.24 -9.88 16.96
N SER A 295 -14.00 -11.00 17.68
CA SER A 295 -14.86 -11.42 18.79
C SER A 295 -14.61 -10.61 20.07
N LYS A 296 -13.35 -10.53 20.53
CA LYS A 296 -13.01 -9.94 21.83
C LYS A 296 -13.20 -8.41 21.89
N TYR A 297 -12.98 -7.71 20.77
CA TYR A 297 -12.96 -6.24 20.71
C TYR A 297 -13.99 -5.68 19.72
N ARG A 298 -15.12 -6.39 19.52
CA ARG A 298 -16.15 -6.02 18.55
C ARG A 298 -16.64 -4.57 18.72
N SER A 299 -16.99 -4.18 19.94
CA SER A 299 -17.49 -2.83 20.25
C SER A 299 -16.46 -1.74 19.93
N ASP A 300 -15.19 -1.99 20.21
CA ASP A 300 -14.10 -1.07 19.86
C ASP A 300 -13.88 -1.00 18.35
N ILE A 301 -13.93 -2.12 17.65
CA ILE A 301 -13.82 -2.16 16.19
C ILE A 301 -14.98 -1.36 15.57
N ASP A 302 -16.21 -1.56 16.02
CA ASP A 302 -17.38 -0.83 15.54
C ASP A 302 -17.26 0.68 15.79
N ARG A 303 -16.76 1.07 16.96
CA ARG A 303 -16.53 2.47 17.33
C ARG A 303 -15.39 3.12 16.52
N LEU A 304 -14.27 2.42 16.36
CA LEU A 304 -13.06 2.94 15.72
C LEU A 304 -13.15 2.91 14.19
N PHE A 305 -13.90 1.96 13.64
CA PHE A 305 -14.02 1.69 12.21
C PHE A 305 -15.48 1.73 11.72
N SER A 306 -16.30 2.63 12.25
CA SER A 306 -17.72 2.76 11.87
C SER A 306 -17.94 2.86 10.35
N ARG A 307 -17.09 3.61 9.63
CA ARG A 307 -17.14 3.68 8.15
C ARG A 307 -16.74 2.36 7.48
N GLY A 308 -15.84 1.60 8.10
CA GLY A 308 -15.46 0.25 7.64
C GLY A 308 -16.57 -0.76 7.88
N ARG A 309 -17.32 -0.62 8.98
CA ARG A 309 -18.49 -1.43 9.32
C ARG A 309 -19.60 -1.31 8.27
N GLU A 310 -19.82 -0.11 7.70
CA GLU A 310 -20.74 0.08 6.57
C GLU A 310 -20.34 -0.76 5.34
N ALA A 311 -19.04 -0.99 5.13
CA ALA A 311 -18.52 -1.72 3.98
C ALA A 311 -18.31 -3.23 4.24
N LEU A 312 -17.99 -3.62 5.48
CA LEU A 312 -17.58 -4.98 5.85
C LEU A 312 -18.49 -5.64 6.90
N GLY A 313 -19.60 -5.02 7.29
CA GLY A 313 -20.47 -5.48 8.39
C GLY A 313 -20.77 -6.98 8.38
N PRO A 314 -21.35 -7.53 7.29
CA PRO A 314 -21.67 -8.95 7.20
C PRO A 314 -20.45 -9.86 7.37
N LEU A 315 -19.28 -9.45 6.86
CA LEU A 315 -18.05 -10.23 6.99
C LEU A 315 -17.51 -10.20 8.43
N LEU A 316 -17.57 -9.04 9.08
CA LEU A 316 -17.18 -8.88 10.49
C LEU A 316 -18.11 -9.68 11.41
N ASP A 317 -19.40 -9.75 11.10
CA ASP A 317 -20.36 -10.57 11.84
C ASP A 317 -20.06 -12.05 11.69
N LEU A 318 -19.83 -12.51 10.46
CA LEU A 318 -19.42 -13.89 10.21
C LEU A 318 -18.16 -14.26 11.00
N PHE A 319 -17.14 -13.39 11.03
CA PHE A 319 -15.94 -13.65 11.82
C PHE A 319 -16.21 -13.70 13.33
N ALA A 320 -17.09 -12.84 13.85
CA ALA A 320 -17.45 -12.86 15.25
C ALA A 320 -18.25 -14.13 15.63
N GLU A 321 -19.21 -14.52 14.78
CA GLU A 321 -20.06 -15.70 14.99
C GLU A 321 -19.28 -17.01 14.90
N THR A 322 -18.28 -17.08 14.02
CA THR A 322 -17.46 -18.29 13.81
C THR A 322 -16.18 -18.31 14.66
N ALA A 323 -15.95 -17.29 15.49
CA ALA A 323 -14.69 -17.12 16.22
C ALA A 323 -14.36 -18.28 17.14
N GLU A 324 -15.32 -18.79 17.93
CA GLU A 324 -15.08 -19.87 18.89
C GLU A 324 -14.53 -21.15 18.23
N VAL A 325 -15.06 -21.47 17.05
CA VAL A 325 -14.63 -22.65 16.26
C VAL A 325 -13.33 -22.36 15.53
N MET A 326 -13.20 -21.19 14.91
CA MET A 326 -12.08 -20.86 14.04
C MET A 326 -10.81 -20.41 14.78
N MET A 327 -10.91 -20.01 16.05
CA MET A 327 -9.75 -19.64 16.88
C MET A 327 -8.77 -20.80 17.06
N TRP A 328 -9.25 -22.02 17.28
CA TRP A 328 -8.40 -23.20 17.45
C TRP A 328 -7.55 -23.55 16.22
N PRO A 329 -8.12 -23.76 15.01
CA PRO A 329 -7.32 -24.09 13.83
C PRO A 329 -6.39 -22.95 13.42
N THR A 330 -6.82 -21.68 13.60
CA THR A 330 -5.96 -20.54 13.27
C THR A 330 -4.83 -20.34 14.31
N GLY A 331 -5.08 -20.63 15.59
CA GLY A 331 -4.04 -20.67 16.62
C GLY A 331 -3.04 -21.81 16.39
N LEU A 332 -3.54 -23.00 16.03
CA LEU A 332 -2.69 -24.14 15.65
C LEU A 332 -1.84 -23.82 14.42
N LEU A 333 -2.39 -23.12 13.43
CA LEU A 333 -1.63 -22.63 12.26
C LEU A 333 -0.47 -21.72 12.66
N VAL A 334 -0.67 -20.82 13.64
CA VAL A 334 0.41 -19.96 14.16
C VAL A 334 1.51 -20.81 14.81
N VAL A 335 1.17 -21.76 15.69
CA VAL A 335 2.15 -22.65 16.34
C VAL A 335 2.89 -23.51 15.31
N ALA A 336 2.16 -24.10 14.35
CA ALA A 336 2.74 -24.90 13.27
C ALA A 336 3.68 -24.06 12.40
N SER A 337 3.32 -22.81 12.08
CA SER A 337 4.17 -21.91 11.29
C SER A 337 5.51 -21.62 11.96
N LEU A 338 5.52 -21.44 13.28
CA LEU A 338 6.73 -21.24 14.08
C LEU A 338 7.61 -22.50 14.08
N ALA A 339 7.01 -23.67 14.31
CA ALA A 339 7.73 -24.94 14.30
C ALA A 339 8.36 -25.25 12.92
N ILE A 340 7.60 -25.03 11.85
CA ILE A 340 8.08 -25.19 10.47
C ILE A 340 9.24 -24.21 10.19
N TRP A 341 9.12 -22.96 10.62
CA TRP A 341 10.18 -21.97 10.43
C TRP A 341 11.45 -22.33 11.19
N VAL A 342 11.35 -22.70 12.47
CA VAL A 342 12.50 -23.14 13.29
C VAL A 342 13.17 -24.36 12.68
N ARG A 343 12.40 -25.36 12.23
CA ARG A 343 12.95 -26.55 11.56
C ARG A 343 13.69 -26.18 10.28
N ALA A 344 13.13 -25.31 9.45
CA ALA A 344 13.78 -24.87 8.22
C ALA A 344 15.05 -24.05 8.48
N GLU A 345 15.01 -23.14 9.46
CA GLU A 345 16.16 -22.34 9.87
C GLU A 345 17.27 -23.19 10.49
N HIS A 346 16.91 -24.21 11.29
CA HIS A 346 17.86 -25.18 11.82
C HIS A 346 18.51 -25.99 10.71
N ARG A 347 17.72 -26.51 9.75
CA ARG A 347 18.23 -27.31 8.64
C ARG A 347 19.25 -26.53 7.80
N VAL A 348 18.95 -25.28 7.47
CA VAL A 348 19.77 -24.48 6.55
C VAL A 348 20.91 -23.75 7.25
N ASN A 349 20.63 -23.15 8.40
CA ASN A 349 21.57 -22.25 9.09
C ASN A 349 22.03 -22.79 10.45
N GLY A 350 21.56 -23.96 10.90
CA GLY A 350 21.87 -24.50 12.24
C GLY A 350 21.44 -23.56 13.37
N LEU A 351 20.43 -22.71 13.14
CA LEU A 351 20.04 -21.60 14.03
C LEU A 351 21.19 -20.61 14.33
N LYS A 352 22.19 -20.48 13.45
CA LYS A 352 23.32 -19.56 13.63
C LYS A 352 23.11 -18.19 12.98
N SER A 353 22.07 -18.03 12.15
CA SER A 353 21.76 -16.75 11.50
C SER A 353 21.10 -15.78 12.49
N ARG A 354 21.93 -15.07 13.27
CA ARG A 354 21.49 -14.08 14.26
C ARG A 354 20.50 -13.04 13.72
N PRO A 355 20.69 -12.42 12.54
CA PRO A 355 19.73 -11.43 12.02
C PRO A 355 18.35 -12.04 11.76
N ARG A 356 18.29 -13.28 11.26
CA ARG A 356 17.03 -13.98 10.99
C ARG A 356 16.31 -14.36 12.28
N LEU A 357 17.05 -14.88 13.26
CA LEU A 357 16.50 -15.19 14.59
C LEU A 357 15.94 -13.93 15.26
N VAL A 358 16.71 -12.85 15.30
CA VAL A 358 16.28 -11.57 15.89
C VAL A 358 15.03 -11.03 15.19
N MET A 359 14.99 -11.06 13.85
CA MET A 359 13.81 -10.62 13.10
C MET A 359 12.58 -11.51 13.34
N ALA A 360 12.75 -12.83 13.41
CA ALA A 360 11.68 -13.77 13.73
C ALA A 360 11.13 -13.54 15.13
N THR A 361 12.00 -13.38 16.12
CA THR A 361 11.61 -13.06 17.50
C THR A 361 10.88 -11.73 17.57
N GLY A 362 11.45 -10.66 17.02
CA GLY A 362 10.83 -9.33 17.07
C GLY A 362 9.48 -9.26 16.35
N THR A 363 9.37 -9.92 15.18
CA THR A 363 8.10 -10.01 14.44
C THR A 363 7.06 -10.83 15.19
N THR A 364 7.46 -11.95 15.78
CA THR A 364 6.57 -12.83 16.55
C THR A 364 6.08 -12.15 17.83
N LEU A 365 6.96 -11.43 18.55
CA LEU A 365 6.58 -10.71 19.76
C LEU A 365 5.70 -9.49 19.46
N LEU A 366 6.00 -8.74 18.40
CA LEU A 366 5.11 -7.69 17.91
C LEU A 366 3.75 -8.27 17.55
N ALA A 367 3.73 -9.43 16.88
CA ALA A 367 2.51 -10.10 16.50
C ALA A 367 1.71 -10.58 17.72
N ALA A 368 2.38 -11.14 18.72
CA ALA A 368 1.77 -11.58 19.98
C ALA A 368 1.24 -10.40 20.81
N SER A 369 1.78 -9.18 20.64
CA SER A 369 1.31 -8.01 21.39
C SER A 369 -0.18 -7.72 21.19
N PHE A 370 -0.76 -8.04 20.03
CA PHE A 370 -2.21 -7.94 19.78
C PHE A 370 -3.07 -8.81 20.72
N LEU A 371 -2.47 -9.81 21.36
CA LEU A 371 -3.12 -10.69 22.35
C LEU A 371 -2.93 -10.20 23.79
N LEU A 372 -1.82 -9.50 24.03
CA LEU A 372 -1.32 -9.16 25.36
C LEU A 372 -1.71 -7.76 25.80
N VAL A 373 -1.93 -6.84 24.87
CA VAL A 373 -2.27 -5.44 25.16
C VAL A 373 -3.48 -5.00 24.34
N HIS A 374 -4.05 -3.84 24.68
CA HIS A 374 -5.16 -3.26 23.93
C HIS A 374 -4.82 -3.14 22.42
N PRO A 375 -5.71 -3.57 21.50
CA PRO A 375 -5.38 -3.69 20.07
C PRO A 375 -4.95 -2.38 19.41
N LEU A 376 -5.48 -1.25 19.87
CA LEU A 376 -5.06 0.07 19.37
C LEU A 376 -3.60 0.37 19.72
N LYS A 377 -3.13 -0.01 20.92
CA LYS A 377 -1.73 0.16 21.33
C LYS A 377 -0.81 -0.76 20.52
N ALA A 378 -1.21 -2.02 20.34
CA ALA A 378 -0.52 -2.99 19.48
C ALA A 378 -0.45 -2.52 18.02
N TYR A 379 -1.54 -1.97 17.49
CA TYR A 379 -1.58 -1.41 16.14
C TYR A 379 -0.65 -0.21 15.96
N LEU A 380 -0.58 0.70 16.95
CA LEU A 380 0.36 1.83 16.92
C LEU A 380 1.81 1.34 16.98
N ALA A 381 2.10 0.36 17.84
CA ALA A 381 3.40 -0.30 17.91
C ALA A 381 3.78 -0.93 16.55
N TYR A 382 2.83 -1.60 15.91
CA TYR A 382 2.99 -2.19 14.58
C TYR A 382 3.25 -1.14 13.49
N ALA A 383 2.47 -0.05 13.48
CA ALA A 383 2.64 1.06 12.54
C ALA A 383 4.00 1.75 12.72
N LEU A 384 4.44 1.96 13.96
CA LEU A 384 5.76 2.51 14.26
C LEU A 384 6.88 1.59 13.78
N SER A 385 6.77 0.28 14.04
CA SER A 385 7.73 -0.73 13.55
C SER A 385 7.92 -0.60 12.05
N HIS A 386 6.81 -0.60 11.32
CA HIS A 386 6.80 -0.49 9.87
C HIS A 386 7.46 0.80 9.36
N ALA A 387 7.10 1.94 9.94
CA ALA A 387 7.65 3.24 9.56
C ALA A 387 9.17 3.30 9.80
N VAL A 388 9.64 2.88 10.97
CA VAL A 388 11.07 2.90 11.32
C VAL A 388 11.87 1.93 10.45
N GLU A 389 11.35 0.71 10.22
CA GLU A 389 11.94 -0.24 9.28
C GLU A 389 12.14 0.40 7.90
N TYR A 390 11.10 1.03 7.36
CA TYR A 390 11.17 1.66 6.04
C TYR A 390 12.20 2.79 6.01
N MET A 391 12.15 3.69 6.98
CA MET A 391 13.05 4.84 7.06
C MET A 391 14.52 4.40 7.13
N VAL A 392 14.85 3.41 7.96
CA VAL A 392 16.21 2.88 8.08
C VAL A 392 16.63 2.14 6.81
N PHE A 393 15.74 1.37 6.19
CA PHE A 393 16.01 0.71 4.91
C PHE A 393 16.33 1.72 3.81
N VAL A 394 15.48 2.73 3.63
CA VAL A 394 15.66 3.77 2.61
C VAL A 394 16.92 4.58 2.87
N TRP A 395 17.19 4.96 4.12
CA TRP A 395 18.42 5.66 4.50
C TRP A 395 19.67 4.83 4.17
N ALA A 396 19.71 3.56 4.57
CA ALA A 396 20.84 2.67 4.31
C ALA A 396 21.07 2.47 2.80
N PHE A 397 19.99 2.24 2.06
CA PHE A 397 20.01 2.09 0.61
C PHE A 397 20.54 3.36 -0.08
N GLN A 398 19.96 4.52 0.22
CA GLN A 398 20.32 5.79 -0.41
C GLN A 398 21.75 6.19 -0.07
N ARG A 399 22.17 6.03 1.20
CA ARG A 399 23.54 6.27 1.65
C ARG A 399 24.55 5.42 0.88
N ARG A 400 24.21 4.17 0.53
CA ARG A 400 25.10 3.29 -0.26
C ARG A 400 25.05 3.58 -1.76
N ARG A 401 23.88 3.84 -2.32
CA ARG A 401 23.69 4.12 -3.76
C ARG A 401 24.35 5.43 -4.20
N TYR A 402 24.18 6.50 -3.42
CA TYR A 402 24.61 7.85 -3.80
C TYR A 402 25.94 8.27 -3.17
N ARG A 403 26.68 7.33 -2.57
CA ARG A 403 28.02 7.60 -2.02
C ARG A 403 29.02 8.01 -3.10
N HIS A 404 28.89 7.42 -4.29
CA HIS A 404 29.74 7.67 -5.44
C HIS A 404 28.99 8.58 -6.41
N THR A 405 29.72 9.47 -7.08
CA THR A 405 29.15 10.30 -8.13
C THR A 405 28.65 9.40 -9.25
N LEU A 406 27.34 9.30 -9.40
CA LEU A 406 26.71 8.61 -10.52
C LEU A 406 26.86 9.45 -11.79
N GLU A 407 27.03 8.79 -12.94
CA GLU A 407 27.24 9.44 -14.24
C GLU A 407 26.17 10.50 -14.55
N HIS A 408 24.91 10.21 -14.24
CA HIS A 408 23.76 11.09 -14.48
C HIS A 408 23.52 12.14 -13.39
N ARG A 409 24.41 12.24 -12.38
CA ARG A 409 24.45 13.28 -11.33
C ARG A 409 23.07 13.67 -10.76
N PRO A 410 22.34 12.74 -10.11
CA PRO A 410 20.97 12.99 -9.68
C PRO A 410 20.88 14.04 -8.56
N THR A 411 19.85 14.87 -8.60
CA THR A 411 19.64 15.98 -7.65
C THR A 411 19.55 15.49 -6.20
N ILE A 412 19.00 14.28 -5.98
CA ILE A 412 18.91 13.68 -4.64
C ILE A 412 20.28 13.56 -3.95
N ALA A 413 21.36 13.34 -4.70
CA ALA A 413 22.69 13.20 -4.13
C ALA A 413 23.15 14.48 -3.40
N ARG A 414 22.71 15.66 -3.87
CA ARG A 414 23.02 16.96 -3.23
C ARG A 414 22.35 17.08 -1.86
N PHE A 415 21.11 16.62 -1.74
CA PHE A 415 20.36 16.65 -0.48
C PHE A 415 20.91 15.63 0.52
N LEU A 416 21.24 14.42 0.05
CA LEU A 416 21.76 13.34 0.90
C LEU A 416 23.13 13.63 1.51
N GLY A 417 23.87 14.61 0.99
CA GLY A 417 25.06 15.16 1.66
C GLY A 417 24.76 15.82 3.02
N ARG A 418 23.49 16.10 3.32
CA ARG A 418 23.02 16.68 4.60
C ARG A 418 21.96 15.79 5.24
N PRO A 419 22.32 14.58 5.71
CA PRO A 419 21.34 13.57 6.15
C PRO A 419 20.45 14.04 7.30
N ILE A 420 20.95 14.88 8.21
CA ILE A 420 20.14 15.44 9.30
C ILE A 420 18.99 16.29 8.75
N LEU A 421 19.27 17.16 7.77
CA LEU A 421 18.22 17.96 7.14
C LEU A 421 17.21 17.08 6.41
N VAL A 422 17.68 16.07 5.69
CA VAL A 422 16.83 15.20 4.88
C VAL A 422 15.94 14.28 5.70
N TYR A 423 16.44 13.68 6.78
CA TYR A 423 15.68 12.66 7.51
C TYR A 423 15.14 13.12 8.87
N VAL A 424 15.80 14.05 9.55
CA VAL A 424 15.38 14.50 10.89
C VAL A 424 14.53 15.77 10.77
N VAL A 425 15.06 16.80 10.11
CA VAL A 425 14.34 18.08 9.97
C VAL A 425 13.09 17.92 9.10
N SER A 426 13.18 17.20 7.98
CA SER A 426 11.98 16.96 7.15
C SER A 426 10.91 16.15 7.90
N ALA A 427 11.30 15.14 8.68
CA ALA A 427 10.39 14.36 9.51
C ALA A 427 9.71 15.22 10.56
N ALA A 428 10.48 16.06 11.26
CA ALA A 428 9.94 16.98 12.25
C ALA A 428 8.97 17.97 11.60
N ALA A 429 9.36 18.62 10.50
CA ALA A 429 8.54 19.60 9.81
C ALA A 429 7.23 19.01 9.27
N LEU A 430 7.31 17.88 8.56
CA LEU A 430 6.14 17.19 8.02
C LEU A 430 5.27 16.61 9.14
N GLY A 431 5.89 16.06 10.19
CA GLY A 431 5.18 15.51 11.35
C GLY A 431 4.40 16.59 12.11
N VAL A 432 5.03 17.73 12.38
CA VAL A 432 4.38 18.89 13.02
C VAL A 432 3.25 19.42 12.13
N ALA A 433 3.50 19.62 10.84
CA ALA A 433 2.48 20.09 9.90
C ALA A 433 1.28 19.13 9.85
N PHE A 434 1.54 17.82 9.81
CA PHE A 434 0.48 16.81 9.79
C PHE A 434 -0.34 16.80 11.09
N VAL A 435 0.32 16.77 12.24
CA VAL A 435 -0.34 16.77 13.55
C VAL A 435 -1.17 18.04 13.69
N TYR A 436 -0.61 19.19 13.33
CA TYR A 436 -1.31 20.47 13.33
C TYR A 436 -2.54 20.41 12.43
N LEU A 437 -2.39 20.15 11.13
CA LEU A 437 -3.52 20.19 10.18
C LEU A 437 -4.61 19.17 10.49
N LYS A 438 -4.27 18.00 11.00
CA LYS A 438 -5.24 16.92 11.28
C LYS A 438 -5.94 17.08 12.62
N TYR A 439 -5.26 17.61 13.64
CA TYR A 439 -5.76 17.62 15.02
C TYR A 439 -5.98 19.02 15.61
N TYR A 440 -5.76 20.07 14.82
CA TYR A 440 -6.25 21.42 15.13
C TYR A 440 -7.76 21.40 15.39
N GLY A 441 -8.24 22.22 16.32
CA GLY A 441 -9.68 22.29 16.65
C GLY A 441 -10.22 21.06 17.39
N ARG A 442 -9.50 19.93 17.37
CA ARG A 442 -9.91 18.68 18.05
C ARG A 442 -9.16 18.46 19.35
N TRP A 443 -7.84 18.59 19.33
CA TRP A 443 -6.98 18.29 20.48
C TRP A 443 -5.98 19.42 20.82
N ILE A 444 -5.56 20.21 19.84
CA ILE A 444 -4.58 21.29 20.07
C ILE A 444 -5.28 22.57 20.57
N TRP A 445 -6.33 23.01 19.86
CA TRP A 445 -7.19 24.13 20.27
C TRP A 445 -8.66 23.72 20.24
N PRO A 446 -9.16 22.95 21.23
CA PRO A 446 -10.51 22.37 21.19
C PRO A 446 -11.66 23.39 21.16
N ARG A 447 -11.39 24.64 21.56
CA ARG A 447 -12.37 25.74 21.56
C ARG A 447 -12.47 26.44 20.20
N GLU A 448 -11.51 26.22 19.33
CA GLU A 448 -11.44 26.87 18.02
C GLU A 448 -12.08 25.99 16.95
N ALA A 449 -12.75 26.63 15.99
CA ALA A 449 -13.24 25.93 14.81
C ALA A 449 -12.06 25.37 14.00
N MET A 450 -12.21 24.14 13.50
CA MET A 450 -11.21 23.53 12.63
C MET A 450 -11.11 24.32 11.31
N PRO A 451 -9.90 24.63 10.82
CA PRO A 451 -9.71 25.33 9.57
C PRO A 451 -10.43 24.61 8.43
N GLN A 452 -10.98 25.40 7.52
CA GLN A 452 -11.71 24.91 6.37
C GLN A 452 -11.07 25.37 5.07
N VAL A 453 -11.06 24.48 4.08
CA VAL A 453 -10.64 24.76 2.71
C VAL A 453 -11.76 24.28 1.80
N LEU A 454 -12.32 25.19 1.00
CA LEU A 454 -13.44 24.91 0.10
C LEU A 454 -14.69 24.34 0.82
N GLY A 455 -14.94 24.76 2.06
CA GLY A 455 -16.08 24.28 2.87
C GLY A 455 -15.90 22.90 3.52
N PHE A 456 -14.70 22.32 3.45
CA PHE A 456 -14.34 21.07 4.11
C PHE A 456 -13.27 21.31 5.17
N THR A 457 -13.36 20.57 6.27
CA THR A 457 -12.38 20.67 7.35
C THR A 457 -11.01 20.14 6.91
N THR A 458 -9.92 20.67 7.48
CA THR A 458 -8.58 20.12 7.23
C THR A 458 -8.49 18.64 7.63
N TYR A 459 -9.21 18.19 8.66
CA TYR A 459 -9.28 16.77 9.01
C TYR A 459 -9.85 15.89 7.88
N GLU A 460 -10.91 16.34 7.19
CA GLU A 460 -11.45 15.61 6.04
C GLU A 460 -10.45 15.54 4.89
N TRP A 461 -9.84 16.68 4.54
CA TRP A 461 -8.81 16.74 3.50
C TRP A 461 -7.63 15.82 3.82
N ILE A 462 -7.07 15.92 5.03
CA ILE A 462 -5.96 15.07 5.45
C ILE A 462 -6.38 13.59 5.50
N GLY A 463 -7.63 13.29 5.88
CA GLY A 463 -8.16 11.92 5.84
C GLY A 463 -8.12 11.31 4.44
N TYR A 464 -8.59 12.02 3.42
CA TYR A 464 -8.49 11.56 2.03
C TYR A 464 -7.04 11.53 1.55
N TRP A 465 -6.25 12.55 1.88
CA TRP A 465 -4.81 12.57 1.55
C TRP A 465 -4.12 11.31 2.07
N THR A 466 -4.31 10.96 3.34
CA THR A 466 -3.75 9.74 3.96
C THR A 466 -4.11 8.50 3.13
N VAL A 467 -5.36 8.34 2.67
CA VAL A 467 -5.77 7.18 1.86
C VAL A 467 -5.04 7.13 0.52
N TYR A 468 -5.12 8.20 -0.26
CA TYR A 468 -4.57 8.20 -1.63
C TYR A 468 -3.04 8.22 -1.65
N GLN A 469 -2.42 8.96 -0.74
CA GLN A 469 -0.97 8.99 -0.57
C GLN A 469 -0.44 7.61 -0.14
N SER A 470 -1.16 6.90 0.74
CA SER A 470 -0.83 5.53 1.11
C SER A 470 -0.84 4.60 -0.10
N MET A 471 -1.85 4.70 -0.97
CA MET A 471 -1.92 3.89 -2.19
C MET A 471 -0.72 4.17 -3.12
N VAL A 472 -0.31 5.43 -3.30
CA VAL A 472 0.91 5.79 -4.06
C VAL A 472 2.15 5.15 -3.45
N HIS A 473 2.31 5.27 -2.14
CA HIS A 473 3.43 4.71 -1.41
C HIS A 473 3.51 3.17 -1.54
N PHE A 474 2.40 2.46 -1.26
CA PHE A 474 2.35 1.00 -1.39
C PHE A 474 2.63 0.52 -2.81
N TYR A 475 2.14 1.28 -3.79
CA TYR A 475 2.36 0.98 -5.19
C TYR A 475 3.84 1.11 -5.56
N PHE A 476 4.50 2.22 -5.21
CA PHE A 476 5.91 2.45 -5.49
C PHE A 476 6.79 1.37 -4.85
N ASP A 477 6.58 1.11 -3.57
CA ASP A 477 7.35 0.12 -2.83
C ASP A 477 7.12 -1.30 -3.37
N GLY A 478 5.90 -1.57 -3.84
CA GLY A 478 5.49 -2.81 -4.45
C GLY A 478 6.27 -3.21 -5.70
N PHE A 479 7.16 -2.37 -6.25
CA PHE A 479 8.11 -2.78 -7.28
C PHE A 479 9.53 -2.22 -7.13
N LEU A 480 9.74 -1.10 -6.45
CA LEU A 480 11.07 -0.51 -6.28
C LEU A 480 12.01 -1.38 -5.45
N TRP A 481 11.52 -1.93 -4.34
CA TRP A 481 12.37 -2.58 -3.32
C TRP A 481 12.42 -4.10 -3.44
N LYS A 482 12.09 -4.64 -4.61
CA LYS A 482 12.04 -6.08 -4.79
C LYS A 482 13.44 -6.70 -4.74
N MET A 483 13.70 -7.52 -3.73
CA MET A 483 14.95 -8.29 -3.57
C MET A 483 15.26 -9.26 -4.73
N ARG A 484 14.32 -9.55 -5.63
CA ARG A 484 14.63 -10.29 -6.86
C ARG A 484 15.41 -9.45 -7.89
N LEU A 485 15.39 -8.12 -7.76
CA LEU A 485 16.10 -7.21 -8.66
C LEU A 485 17.61 -7.23 -8.32
N PRO A 486 18.49 -7.57 -9.27
CA PRO A 486 19.94 -7.61 -9.03
C PRO A 486 20.51 -6.29 -8.49
N ALA A 487 20.04 -5.16 -9.02
CA ALA A 487 20.50 -3.83 -8.59
C ALA A 487 20.19 -3.55 -7.11
N ILE A 488 19.04 -4.01 -6.61
CA ILE A 488 18.66 -3.83 -5.21
C ILE A 488 19.54 -4.71 -4.31
N ARG A 489 19.71 -6.00 -4.68
CA ARG A 489 20.60 -6.94 -3.97
C ARG A 489 22.03 -6.42 -3.86
N ALA A 490 22.61 -5.99 -4.98
CA ALA A 490 23.95 -5.41 -5.01
C ALA A 490 24.08 -4.19 -4.08
N THR A 491 23.05 -3.34 -4.03
CA THR A 491 23.06 -2.14 -3.19
C THR A 491 22.95 -2.46 -1.70
N VAL A 492 22.17 -3.47 -1.31
CA VAL A 492 22.07 -3.89 0.12
C VAL A 492 23.17 -4.88 0.53
N GLY A 493 24.02 -5.31 -0.42
CA GLY A 493 25.12 -6.24 -0.21
C GLY A 493 24.65 -7.66 0.07
N ALA A 494 23.68 -8.13 -0.71
CA ALA A 494 23.05 -9.44 -0.61
C ALA A 494 23.13 -10.23 -1.92
#